data_AF-A0AAV4E300-F1
#
_entry.id   AF-A0AAV4E300-F1
#
_cell.length_a   1.000
_cell.length_b   1.000
_cell.length_c   1.000
_cell.angle_alpha   90.00
_cell.angle_beta   90.00
_cell.angle_gamma   90.00
#
_symmetry.space_group_name_H-M   'P 1'
#
loop_
_entity.id
_entity.type
_entity.pdbx_description
1 polymer ?
#
loop_
_entity_poly.entity_id
_entity_poly.type
_entity_poly.pdbx_seq_one_letter_code
_entity_poly.pdbx_strand_id
1 'polypeptide(L)'
;MDATTEQWKKITIATFGKRSKVHWRQAMMDILFVDLGLKPACLFDHWLADLKSMHSYLMSLYTECLVSKKLRVVAIGMDVIVYESCWLKSCFHAEFVDISSNLHQPSLITAKEKVAQTADVFKQWCSQCHNPASSLECDEIVTSDSVNIPTLFGLFLGYPCVYWYDQAMGEDNNLSSCSLRLFQVKGCVKPGALPHNEGHSCQKSSGVSKSSKFSYVLKENKTACSVVYSFTVPENIVESVREKVWLWYTAWEQSVPWSSLFSSVWMQEESVEPGAVCL
;
A
#
# COMPACT_ATOMS: atom_id res chain seq x y z
N MET A 1 -18.36 -19.83 0.20
CA MET A 1 -16.99 -19.27 0.08
C MET A 1 -16.34 -20.05 -1.04
N ASP A 2 -15.81 -19.41 -2.10
CA ASP A 2 -15.07 -20.18 -3.10
C ASP A 2 -13.80 -20.79 -2.49
N ALA A 3 -13.30 -21.85 -3.13
CA ALA A 3 -12.14 -22.60 -2.67
C ALA A 3 -10.89 -21.70 -2.54
N THR A 4 -10.73 -20.73 -3.45
CA THR A 4 -9.63 -19.77 -3.45
C THR A 4 -9.62 -18.92 -2.18
N THR A 5 -10.75 -18.34 -1.83
CA THR A 5 -10.95 -17.46 -0.66
C THR A 5 -10.74 -18.24 0.65
N GLU A 6 -11.18 -19.50 0.74
CA GLU A 6 -10.85 -20.34 1.90
C GLU A 6 -9.36 -20.70 1.97
N GLN A 7 -8.70 -20.92 0.83
CA GLN A 7 -7.27 -21.21 0.79
C GLN A 7 -6.44 -20.00 1.27
N TRP A 8 -6.77 -18.79 0.80
CA TRP A 8 -6.20 -17.53 1.33
C TRP A 8 -6.30 -17.46 2.84
N LYS A 9 -7.51 -17.66 3.37
CA LYS A 9 -7.77 -17.63 4.81
C LYS A 9 -6.98 -18.70 5.56
N LYS A 10 -6.92 -19.92 5.01
CA LYS A 10 -6.18 -21.05 5.61
C LYS A 10 -4.69 -20.74 5.73
N ILE A 11 -4.06 -20.26 4.65
CA ILE A 11 -2.64 -19.89 4.65
C ILE A 11 -2.40 -18.73 5.63
N THR A 12 -3.26 -17.71 5.61
CA THR A 12 -3.14 -16.54 6.50
C THR A 12 -3.19 -16.93 7.99
N ILE A 13 -4.10 -17.83 8.36
CA ILE A 13 -4.22 -18.31 9.74
C ILE A 13 -3.07 -19.24 10.10
N ALA A 14 -2.59 -20.05 9.15
CA ALA A 14 -1.45 -20.93 9.38
C ALA A 14 -0.16 -20.14 9.65
N THR A 15 0.04 -19.01 8.96
CA THR A 15 1.24 -18.19 9.14
C THR A 15 1.16 -17.24 10.33
N PHE A 16 0.05 -16.51 10.47
CA PHE A 16 -0.07 -15.42 11.47
C PHE A 16 -0.98 -15.77 12.66
N GLY A 17 -1.45 -17.01 12.75
CA GLY A 17 -2.28 -17.49 13.86
C GLY A 17 -3.72 -16.99 13.83
N LYS A 18 -4.48 -17.27 14.90
CA LYS A 18 -5.94 -17.05 14.92
C LYS A 18 -6.35 -15.57 14.88
N ARG A 19 -5.49 -14.64 15.33
CA ARG A 19 -5.78 -13.20 15.33
C ARG A 19 -5.95 -12.66 13.91
N SER A 20 -5.26 -13.26 12.94
CA SER A 20 -5.37 -12.86 11.53
C SER A 20 -6.70 -13.20 10.86
N LYS A 21 -7.60 -13.90 11.54
CA LYS A 21 -9.00 -14.07 11.10
C LYS A 21 -9.73 -12.74 10.93
N VAL A 22 -9.29 -11.69 11.62
CA VAL A 22 -9.79 -10.34 11.44
C VAL A 22 -8.92 -9.66 10.37
N HIS A 23 -9.54 -8.93 9.46
CA HIS A 23 -8.88 -8.16 8.39
C HIS A 23 -8.21 -8.95 7.24
N TRP A 24 -8.17 -10.29 7.23
CA TRP A 24 -7.55 -11.05 6.13
C TRP A 24 -8.11 -10.79 4.73
N ARG A 25 -9.38 -10.42 4.60
CA ARG A 25 -9.92 -10.03 3.30
C ARG A 25 -9.35 -8.69 2.82
N GLN A 26 -9.14 -7.76 3.72
CA GLN A 26 -8.53 -6.47 3.40
C GLN A 26 -7.08 -6.67 2.97
N ALA A 27 -6.31 -7.42 3.78
CA ALA A 27 -4.93 -7.75 3.43
C ALA A 27 -4.82 -8.58 2.13
N MET A 28 -5.73 -9.52 1.88
CA MET A 28 -5.83 -10.22 0.60
C MET A 28 -6.01 -9.25 -0.56
N MET A 29 -6.94 -8.28 -0.44
CA MET A 29 -7.13 -7.25 -1.47
C MET A 29 -5.88 -6.40 -1.66
N ASP A 30 -5.23 -5.98 -0.58
CA ASP A 30 -3.99 -5.20 -0.65
C ASP A 30 -2.87 -5.98 -1.35
N ILE A 31 -2.71 -7.27 -1.07
CA ILE A 31 -1.72 -8.12 -1.75
C ILE A 31 -2.08 -8.31 -3.23
N LEU A 32 -3.36 -8.46 -3.57
CA LEU A 32 -3.79 -8.50 -4.97
C LEU A 32 -3.48 -7.18 -5.70
N PHE A 33 -3.62 -6.03 -5.02
CA PHE A 33 -3.20 -4.75 -5.60
C PHE A 33 -1.69 -4.71 -5.86
N VAL A 34 -0.88 -5.28 -4.97
CA VAL A 34 0.57 -5.41 -5.20
C VAL A 34 0.87 -6.37 -6.36
N ASP A 35 0.21 -7.53 -6.40
CA ASP A 35 0.39 -8.54 -7.46
C ASP A 35 0.08 -7.97 -8.84
N LEU A 36 -0.97 -7.16 -8.94
CA LEU A 36 -1.33 -6.47 -10.16
C LEU A 36 -0.43 -5.26 -10.47
N GLY A 37 0.45 -4.84 -9.55
CA GLY A 37 1.32 -3.69 -9.73
C GLY A 37 0.59 -2.34 -9.63
N LEU A 38 -0.52 -2.29 -8.87
CA LEU A 38 -1.30 -1.06 -8.68
C LEU A 38 -0.70 -0.15 -7.61
N LYS A 39 -0.14 -0.77 -6.56
CA LYS A 39 0.53 -0.08 -5.46
C LYS A 39 1.40 -1.03 -4.65
N PRO A 40 2.41 -0.53 -3.93
CA PRO A 40 2.95 -1.21 -2.77
C PRO A 40 1.94 -1.23 -1.60
N ALA A 41 2.14 -2.12 -0.63
CA ALA A 41 1.26 -2.22 0.53
C ALA A 41 2.03 -2.43 1.83
N CYS A 42 1.76 -1.58 2.81
CA CYS A 42 2.07 -1.89 4.21
C CYS A 42 0.87 -2.66 4.79
N LEU A 43 1.11 -3.88 5.26
CA LEU A 43 0.09 -4.68 5.93
C LEU A 43 0.19 -4.40 7.44
N PHE A 44 -0.35 -3.25 7.86
CA PHE A 44 -0.30 -2.75 9.24
C PHE A 44 -0.75 -3.79 10.29
N ASP A 45 -0.11 -3.72 11.47
CA ASP A 45 -0.35 -4.21 12.86
C ASP A 45 -1.28 -5.39 13.18
N HIS A 46 -2.20 -5.76 12.32
CA HIS A 46 -3.19 -6.77 12.61
C HIS A 46 -2.55 -8.12 12.97
N TRP A 47 -1.36 -8.41 12.42
CA TRP A 47 -0.75 -9.74 12.43
C TRP A 47 0.64 -9.82 13.04
N LEU A 48 1.23 -8.68 13.47
CA LEU A 48 2.61 -8.60 13.97
C LEU A 48 3.60 -9.32 13.04
N ALA A 49 3.48 -9.05 11.74
CA ALA A 49 4.24 -9.75 10.73
C ALA A 49 5.67 -9.19 10.65
N ASP A 50 6.66 -10.04 10.95
CA ASP A 50 8.06 -9.74 10.69
C ASP A 50 8.44 -10.06 9.22
N LEU A 51 9.64 -9.64 8.82
CA LEU A 51 10.18 -9.85 7.47
C LEU A 51 10.11 -11.32 7.02
N LYS A 52 10.46 -12.25 7.93
CA LYS A 52 10.57 -13.68 7.63
C LYS A 52 9.20 -14.34 7.46
N SER A 53 8.26 -14.05 8.37
CA SER A 53 6.90 -14.57 8.34
C SER A 53 6.13 -14.02 7.13
N MET A 54 6.32 -12.73 6.79
CA MET A 54 5.75 -12.13 5.60
C MET A 54 6.31 -12.77 4.32
N HIS A 55 7.63 -12.96 4.21
CA HIS A 55 8.21 -13.65 3.04
C HIS A 55 7.67 -15.08 2.88
N SER A 56 7.65 -15.86 3.96
CA SER A 56 7.10 -17.23 3.96
C SER A 56 5.62 -17.26 3.54
N TYR A 57 4.84 -16.28 4.01
CA TYR A 57 3.44 -16.11 3.61
C TYR A 57 3.31 -15.85 2.11
N LEU A 58 4.03 -14.86 1.57
CA LEU A 58 4.01 -14.52 0.14
C LEU A 58 4.45 -15.69 -0.74
N MET A 59 5.49 -16.43 -0.31
CA MET A 59 5.94 -17.64 -1.00
C MET A 59 4.90 -18.75 -1.00
N SER A 60 4.15 -18.91 0.10
CA SER A 60 3.04 -19.87 0.18
C SER A 60 1.92 -19.47 -0.79
N LEU A 61 1.56 -18.18 -0.83
CA LEU A 61 0.56 -17.69 -1.78
C LEU A 61 0.97 -17.92 -3.24
N TYR A 62 2.24 -17.66 -3.57
CA TYR A 62 2.77 -17.86 -4.92
C TYR A 62 2.79 -19.35 -5.31
N THR A 63 3.25 -20.23 -4.40
CA THR A 63 3.29 -21.68 -4.63
C THR A 63 1.89 -22.27 -4.84
N GLU A 64 0.91 -21.73 -4.12
CA GLU A 64 -0.50 -22.12 -4.22
C GLU A 64 -1.25 -21.39 -5.37
N CYS A 65 -0.53 -20.65 -6.22
CA CYS A 65 -1.07 -19.91 -7.37
C CYS A 65 -2.18 -18.92 -7.00
N LEU A 66 -2.13 -18.38 -5.78
CA LEU A 66 -3.07 -17.36 -5.30
C LEU A 66 -2.65 -15.93 -5.68
N VAL A 67 -1.37 -15.76 -6.00
CA VAL A 67 -0.78 -14.57 -6.61
C VAL A 67 -0.01 -15.01 -7.85
N SER A 68 0.03 -14.16 -8.87
CA SER A 68 0.65 -14.46 -10.17
C SER A 68 2.14 -14.16 -10.21
N LYS A 69 2.63 -13.28 -9.34
CA LYS A 69 4.01 -12.84 -9.28
C LYS A 69 4.67 -13.22 -7.96
N LYS A 70 5.99 -13.34 -8.01
CA LYS A 70 6.82 -13.49 -6.82
C LYS A 70 7.01 -12.13 -6.15
N LEU A 71 6.12 -11.81 -5.23
CA LEU A 71 6.14 -10.54 -4.48
C LEU A 71 7.34 -10.49 -3.53
N ARG A 72 7.84 -9.28 -3.31
CA ARG A 72 8.97 -9.01 -2.42
C ARG A 72 8.51 -8.30 -1.18
N VAL A 73 9.36 -8.34 -0.16
CA VAL A 73 9.12 -7.67 1.11
C VAL A 73 10.36 -6.90 1.54
N VAL A 74 10.15 -5.68 2.02
CA VAL A 74 11.18 -4.85 2.64
C VAL A 74 10.79 -4.50 4.07
N ALA A 75 11.73 -4.59 5.01
CA ALA A 75 11.55 -4.12 6.38
C ALA A 75 12.00 -2.67 6.54
N ILE A 76 11.18 -1.87 7.22
CA ILE A 76 11.45 -0.48 7.59
C ILE A 76 11.09 -0.30 9.06
N GLY A 77 12.09 -0.11 9.92
CA GLY A 77 11.84 -0.13 11.37
C GLY A 77 11.27 -1.47 11.81
N MET A 78 10.07 -1.47 12.40
CA MET A 78 9.41 -2.70 12.87
C MET A 78 8.38 -3.26 11.88
N ASP A 79 8.06 -2.55 10.81
CA ASP A 79 7.03 -2.95 9.85
C ASP A 79 7.61 -3.43 8.52
N VAL A 80 6.73 -4.00 7.71
CA VAL A 80 7.07 -4.58 6.41
C VAL A 80 6.20 -4.00 5.30
N ILE A 81 6.84 -3.74 4.17
CA ILE A 81 6.16 -3.30 2.94
C ILE A 81 6.29 -4.40 1.90
N VAL A 82 5.14 -4.85 1.41
CA VAL A 82 5.01 -5.80 0.32
C VAL A 82 4.98 -5.05 -0.99
N TYR A 83 5.76 -5.49 -1.96
CA TYR A 83 5.94 -4.75 -3.19
C TYR A 83 6.25 -5.65 -4.41
N GLU A 84 5.99 -5.14 -5.61
CA GLU A 84 6.30 -5.78 -6.89
C GLU A 84 7.31 -4.95 -7.69
N SER A 85 8.42 -5.53 -8.14
CA SER A 85 9.59 -4.78 -8.65
C SER A 85 9.32 -3.73 -9.73
N CYS A 86 8.24 -3.83 -10.52
CA CYS A 86 7.93 -2.82 -11.54
C CYS A 86 7.34 -1.53 -10.96
N TRP A 87 6.77 -1.54 -9.74
CA TRP A 87 6.20 -0.35 -9.10
C TRP A 87 7.22 0.78 -8.99
N LEU A 88 8.48 0.43 -8.76
CA LEU A 88 9.63 1.33 -8.61
C LEU A 88 9.93 2.18 -9.85
N LYS A 89 9.48 1.76 -11.03
CA LYS A 89 9.63 2.54 -12.26
C LYS A 89 8.68 3.73 -12.32
N SER A 90 7.62 3.68 -11.53
CA SER A 90 6.58 4.71 -11.46
C SER A 90 6.77 5.62 -10.26
N CYS A 91 7.95 5.67 -9.62
CA CYS A 91 8.20 6.53 -8.45
C CYS A 91 7.80 7.97 -8.75
N PHE A 92 6.67 8.38 -8.17
CA PHE A 92 6.12 9.71 -8.37
C PHE A 92 6.85 10.72 -7.49
N HIS A 93 6.87 11.97 -7.93
CA HIS A 93 7.36 13.07 -7.10
C HIS A 93 6.42 13.28 -5.92
N ALA A 94 6.98 13.36 -4.71
CA ALA A 94 6.24 13.64 -3.49
C ALA A 94 6.53 15.06 -3.00
N GLU A 95 5.49 15.75 -2.57
CA GLU A 95 5.59 16.96 -1.78
C GLU A 95 5.82 16.60 -0.32
N PHE A 96 6.74 17.28 0.34
CA PHE A 96 7.03 17.05 1.74
C PHE A 96 6.33 18.11 2.61
N VAL A 97 5.63 17.65 3.65
CA VAL A 97 4.88 18.49 4.58
C VAL A 97 5.53 18.42 5.95
N ASP A 98 6.00 19.57 6.43
CA ASP A 98 6.52 19.75 7.78
C ASP A 98 5.36 19.82 8.78
N ILE A 99 5.28 18.83 9.65
CA ILE A 99 4.28 18.70 10.71
C ILE A 99 4.91 18.81 12.10
N SER A 100 6.12 19.38 12.19
CA SER A 100 6.86 19.53 13.45
C SER A 100 6.03 20.26 14.51
N SER A 101 6.12 19.80 15.76
CA SER A 101 5.32 20.30 16.89
C SER A 101 5.51 21.80 17.19
N ASN A 102 6.66 22.37 16.82
CA ASN A 102 6.97 23.80 17.01
C ASN A 102 6.32 24.71 15.95
N LEU A 103 5.70 24.15 14.91
CA LEU A 103 4.98 24.92 13.89
C LEU A 103 3.55 25.22 14.35
N HIS A 104 3.13 26.48 14.16
CA HIS A 104 1.73 26.88 14.40
C HIS A 104 0.74 26.09 13.52
N GLN A 105 1.13 25.75 12.30
CA GLN A 105 0.35 24.95 11.37
C GLN A 105 1.29 24.18 10.44
N PRO A 106 0.86 23.03 9.88
CA PRO A 106 1.64 22.31 8.89
C PRO A 106 2.05 23.20 7.71
N SER A 107 3.22 22.95 7.13
CA SER A 107 3.73 23.76 6.03
C SER A 107 4.48 22.92 5.00
N LEU A 108 4.58 23.40 3.76
CA LEU A 108 5.39 22.73 2.75
C LEU A 108 6.88 22.93 3.01
N ILE A 109 7.65 21.85 2.92
CA ILE A 109 9.11 21.90 2.98
C ILE A 109 9.65 22.40 1.65
N THR A 110 10.23 23.60 1.67
CA THR A 110 10.92 24.20 0.52
C THR A 110 12.43 23.90 0.54
N ALA A 111 13.00 23.77 1.74
CA ALA A 111 14.38 23.42 2.00
C ALA A 111 14.62 21.91 1.83
N LYS A 112 15.09 21.49 0.65
CA LYS A 112 15.30 20.06 0.31
C LYS A 112 16.27 19.36 1.27
N GLU A 113 17.19 20.09 1.87
CA GLU A 113 18.14 19.61 2.87
C GLU A 113 17.47 18.99 4.09
N LYS A 114 16.27 19.45 4.48
CA LYS A 114 15.52 18.88 5.62
C LYS A 114 15.15 17.42 5.41
N VAL A 115 14.82 17.05 4.17
CA VAL A 115 14.34 15.72 3.80
C VAL A 115 15.38 14.92 3.03
N ALA A 116 16.55 15.50 2.77
CA ALA A 116 17.56 14.94 1.89
C ALA A 116 17.98 13.54 2.34
N GLN A 117 18.25 13.34 3.62
CA GLN A 117 18.71 12.05 4.13
C GLN A 117 17.68 10.93 3.89
N THR A 118 16.43 11.13 4.30
CA THR A 118 15.36 10.14 4.05
C THR A 118 15.12 9.93 2.56
N ALA A 119 15.08 11.01 1.77
CA ALA A 119 14.88 10.91 0.32
C ALA A 119 16.04 10.19 -0.37
N ASP A 120 17.27 10.36 0.10
CA ASP A 120 18.46 9.71 -0.48
C ASP A 120 18.53 8.24 -0.11
N VAL A 121 18.13 7.84 1.11
CA VAL A 121 17.92 6.43 1.47
C VAL A 121 16.90 5.77 0.54
N PHE A 122 15.76 6.42 0.31
CA PHE A 122 14.75 5.91 -0.63
C PHE A 122 15.29 5.77 -2.06
N LYS A 123 15.98 6.79 -2.58
CA LYS A 123 16.59 6.76 -3.93
C LYS A 123 17.67 5.68 -4.06
N GLN A 124 18.51 5.53 -3.04
CA GLN A 124 19.56 4.52 -3.00
C GLN A 124 18.94 3.13 -3.04
N TRP A 125 17.91 2.88 -2.23
CA TRP A 125 17.16 1.63 -2.24
C TRP A 125 16.53 1.36 -3.61
N CYS A 126 15.83 2.35 -4.19
CA CYS A 126 15.26 2.24 -5.53
C CYS A 126 16.33 1.84 -6.56
N SER A 127 17.52 2.45 -6.50
CA SER A 127 18.62 2.17 -7.42
C SER A 127 19.16 0.74 -7.25
N GLN A 128 19.22 0.23 -6.02
CA GLN A 128 19.68 -1.12 -5.71
C GLN A 128 18.67 -2.19 -6.15
N CYS A 129 17.37 -1.95 -5.96
CA CYS A 129 16.32 -2.90 -6.34
C CYS A 129 16.19 -3.09 -7.86
N HIS A 130 16.61 -2.10 -8.65
CA HIS A 130 16.67 -2.21 -10.11
C HIS A 130 17.90 -2.99 -10.60
N ASN A 131 18.85 -3.35 -9.73
CA ASN A 131 20.03 -4.10 -10.14
C ASN A 131 19.65 -5.59 -10.35
N PRO A 132 19.69 -6.13 -11.58
CA PRO A 132 19.33 -7.52 -11.85
C PRO A 132 20.29 -8.55 -11.20
N ALA A 133 21.46 -8.12 -10.72
CA ALA A 133 22.37 -8.96 -9.94
C ALA A 133 21.97 -9.07 -8.46
N SER A 134 21.04 -8.23 -7.98
CA SER A 134 20.46 -8.29 -6.64
C SER A 134 19.41 -9.41 -6.61
N SER A 135 19.81 -10.58 -6.10
CA SER A 135 18.92 -11.73 -5.89
C SER A 135 18.19 -11.69 -4.54
N LEU A 136 18.18 -10.55 -3.85
CA LEU A 136 17.58 -10.45 -2.52
C LEU A 136 16.04 -10.43 -2.66
N GLU A 137 15.41 -11.47 -2.12
CA GLU A 137 13.95 -11.61 -2.07
C GLU A 137 13.35 -10.92 -0.84
N CYS A 138 14.19 -10.64 0.14
CA CYS A 138 13.92 -9.88 1.35
C CYS A 138 14.97 -8.78 1.48
N ASP A 139 14.52 -7.55 1.68
CA ASP A 139 15.39 -6.42 1.92
C ASP A 139 15.13 -5.88 3.34
N GLU A 140 16.18 -5.43 4.02
CA GLU A 140 16.06 -4.67 5.25
C GLU A 140 16.76 -3.33 5.04
N ILE A 141 16.06 -2.24 5.31
CA ILE A 141 16.66 -0.91 5.21
C ILE A 141 17.28 -0.59 6.55
N VAL A 142 18.61 -0.62 6.59
CA VAL A 142 19.37 -0.14 7.75
C VAL A 142 19.25 1.38 7.78
N THR A 143 18.43 1.89 8.70
CA THR A 143 18.21 3.33 8.90
C THR A 143 19.08 3.85 10.04
N SER A 144 19.63 5.06 9.88
CA SER A 144 20.20 5.83 11.00
C SER A 144 19.11 6.62 11.72
N ASP A 145 19.39 7.10 12.93
CA ASP A 145 18.47 7.92 13.74
C ASP A 145 18.03 9.23 13.04
N SER A 146 18.77 9.64 12.02
CA SER A 146 18.51 10.82 11.22
C SER A 146 17.54 10.60 10.05
N VAL A 147 17.12 9.35 9.81
CA VAL A 147 16.09 9.02 8.84
C VAL A 147 14.72 9.14 9.51
N ASN A 148 13.89 10.03 8.99
CA ASN A 148 12.49 10.10 9.40
C ASN A 148 11.73 8.87 8.84
N ILE A 149 11.43 7.92 9.72
CA ILE A 149 10.81 6.64 9.37
C ILE A 149 9.40 6.83 8.78
N PRO A 150 8.48 7.60 9.38
CA PRO A 150 7.18 7.90 8.76
C PRO A 150 7.28 8.55 7.37
N THR A 151 8.23 9.46 7.17
CA THR A 151 8.52 10.01 5.82
C THR A 151 8.94 8.91 4.86
N LEU A 152 9.81 8.00 5.28
CA LEU A 152 10.25 6.88 4.45
C LEU A 152 9.07 5.98 4.07
N PHE A 153 8.17 5.66 5.01
CA PHE A 153 6.94 4.92 4.72
C PHE A 153 6.09 5.58 3.65
N GLY A 154 5.84 6.89 3.75
CA GLY A 154 5.03 7.62 2.76
C GLY A 154 5.65 7.56 1.35
N LEU A 155 6.98 7.64 1.25
CA LEU A 155 7.70 7.47 -0.02
C LEU A 155 7.56 6.06 -0.57
N PHE A 156 7.74 5.04 0.27
CA PHE A 156 7.57 3.64 -0.12
C PHE A 156 6.15 3.29 -0.52
N LEU A 157 5.15 3.94 0.07
CA LEU A 157 3.74 3.78 -0.29
C LEU A 157 3.37 4.55 -1.57
N GLY A 158 4.28 5.37 -2.10
CA GLY A 158 4.07 6.13 -3.34
C GLY A 158 3.11 7.31 -3.19
N TYR A 159 2.95 7.86 -1.99
CA TYR A 159 2.03 8.97 -1.75
C TYR A 159 2.55 10.29 -2.36
N PRO A 160 1.64 11.13 -2.91
CA PRO A 160 2.01 12.41 -3.50
C PRO A 160 2.34 13.48 -2.45
N CYS A 161 1.93 13.28 -1.21
CA CYS A 161 2.22 14.14 -0.08
C CYS A 161 2.70 13.27 1.07
N VAL A 162 3.87 13.59 1.60
CA VAL A 162 4.55 12.79 2.63
C VAL A 162 4.88 13.68 3.81
N TYR A 163 4.50 13.22 5.00
CA TYR A 163 4.74 13.95 6.23
C TYR A 163 6.17 13.77 6.72
N TRP A 164 6.71 14.85 7.28
CA TRP A 164 8.01 14.92 7.90
C TRP A 164 7.91 15.75 9.17
N TYR A 165 8.67 15.37 10.20
CA TYR A 165 8.81 16.15 11.42
C TYR A 165 10.26 16.14 11.88
N ASP A 166 10.64 17.18 12.60
CA ASP A 166 11.95 17.31 13.21
C ASP A 166 12.08 16.35 14.40
N GLN A 167 12.76 15.22 14.17
CA GLN A 167 13.00 14.19 15.19
C GLN A 167 13.81 14.73 16.39
N ALA A 168 14.57 15.82 16.23
CA ALA A 168 15.28 16.44 17.35
C ALA A 168 14.34 17.14 18.34
N MET A 169 13.09 17.42 17.93
CA MET A 169 12.06 18.06 18.75
C MET A 169 11.10 17.04 19.40
N GLY A 170 11.36 15.74 19.24
CA GLY A 170 10.53 14.65 19.75
C GLY A 170 9.63 14.00 18.70
N GLU A 171 8.75 13.10 19.13
CA GLU A 171 7.79 12.38 18.26
C GLU A 171 6.44 13.11 18.13
N ASP A 172 6.25 14.20 18.88
CA ASP A 172 5.05 15.01 18.80
C ASP A 172 4.93 15.73 17.46
N ASN A 173 3.70 15.88 16.97
CA ASN A 173 3.39 16.60 15.75
C ASN A 173 2.15 17.49 15.92
N ASN A 174 1.97 18.42 14.99
CA ASN A 174 0.86 19.36 15.02
C ASN A 174 -0.39 18.92 14.22
N LEU A 175 -0.50 17.64 13.84
CA LEU A 175 -1.69 17.14 13.12
C LEU A 175 -2.92 17.05 14.01
N SER A 176 -2.75 16.82 15.32
CA SER A 176 -3.87 16.67 16.27
C SER A 176 -4.75 17.92 16.38
N SER A 177 -4.21 19.10 16.06
CA SER A 177 -4.91 20.38 16.06
C SER A 177 -5.31 20.87 14.66
N CYS A 178 -5.07 20.06 13.62
CA CYS A 178 -5.27 20.46 12.23
C CYS A 178 -6.44 19.70 11.59
N SER A 179 -7.32 20.42 10.89
CA SER A 179 -8.29 19.80 9.99
C SER A 179 -7.55 19.15 8.82
N LEU A 180 -8.00 17.97 8.39
CA LEU A 180 -7.35 17.23 7.32
C LEU A 180 -8.30 17.02 6.14
N ARG A 181 -7.70 16.98 4.96
CA ARG A 181 -8.35 16.63 3.70
C ARG A 181 -7.97 15.22 3.32
N LEU A 182 -8.96 14.34 3.21
CA LEU A 182 -8.78 12.96 2.80
C LEU A 182 -8.87 12.86 1.27
N PHE A 183 -7.85 12.26 0.67
CA PHE A 183 -7.83 11.85 -0.73
C PHE A 183 -7.87 10.33 -0.82
N GLN A 184 -8.77 9.81 -1.66
CA GLN A 184 -8.90 8.37 -1.88
C GLN A 184 -8.99 8.05 -3.36
N VAL A 185 -8.11 7.16 -3.82
CA VAL A 185 -8.29 6.50 -5.11
C VAL A 185 -9.19 5.29 -4.90
N LYS A 186 -10.33 5.26 -5.59
CA LYS A 186 -11.32 4.19 -5.49
C LYS A 186 -11.49 3.48 -6.82
N GLY A 187 -11.82 2.19 -6.77
CA GLY A 187 -12.10 1.39 -7.95
C GLY A 187 -13.31 0.48 -7.76
N CYS A 188 -14.15 0.36 -8.79
CA CYS A 188 -15.27 -0.58 -8.82
C CYS A 188 -14.77 -1.96 -9.26
N VAL A 189 -14.77 -2.95 -8.36
CA VAL A 189 -14.28 -4.30 -8.69
C VAL A 189 -15.19 -4.94 -9.74
N LYS A 190 -14.60 -5.45 -10.82
CA LYS A 190 -15.35 -6.16 -11.86
C LYS A 190 -15.98 -7.43 -11.28
N PRO A 191 -17.22 -7.76 -11.66
CA PRO A 191 -17.81 -9.06 -11.33
C PRO A 191 -16.89 -10.20 -11.78
N GLY A 192 -16.49 -11.06 -10.85
CA GLY A 192 -15.64 -12.22 -11.12
C GLY A 192 -14.15 -11.94 -11.38
N ALA A 193 -13.67 -10.70 -11.22
CA ALA A 193 -12.24 -10.39 -11.36
C ALA A 193 -11.39 -10.74 -10.14
N LEU A 194 -12.03 -11.01 -8.99
CA LEU A 194 -11.35 -11.71 -7.90
C LEU A 194 -11.13 -13.16 -8.35
N PRO A 195 -10.01 -13.79 -7.96
CA PRO A 195 -9.60 -15.08 -8.50
C PRO A 195 -10.66 -16.16 -8.26
N HIS A 196 -11.55 -16.31 -9.24
CA HIS A 196 -12.24 -17.54 -9.53
C HIS A 196 -11.26 -18.44 -10.26
N ASN A 197 -11.35 -19.73 -9.95
CA ASN A 197 -10.45 -20.77 -10.41
C ASN A 197 -10.59 -20.99 -11.93
N GLU A 198 -10.18 -20.02 -12.75
CA GLU A 198 -9.91 -20.21 -14.17
C GLU A 198 -8.43 -20.52 -14.27
N GLY A 199 -8.14 -21.82 -14.36
CA GLY A 199 -6.79 -22.36 -14.27
C GLY A 199 -5.80 -21.64 -15.19
N HIS A 200 -4.99 -20.76 -14.60
CA HIS A 200 -3.67 -20.51 -15.15
C HIS A 200 -2.91 -21.82 -15.06
N SER A 201 -2.64 -22.39 -16.24
CA SER A 201 -1.90 -23.62 -16.46
C SER A 201 -0.48 -23.52 -15.87
N CYS A 202 -0.33 -23.72 -14.57
CA CYS A 202 0.71 -24.58 -14.04
C CYS A 202 0.16 -26.00 -14.16
N GLN A 203 0.82 -26.83 -14.98
CA GLN A 203 0.36 -28.15 -15.39
C GLN A 203 -0.19 -28.96 -14.22
N LYS A 204 -1.52 -29.15 -14.18
CA LYS A 204 -2.18 -30.33 -13.63
C LYS A 204 -3.61 -30.42 -14.17
N SER A 205 -3.95 -31.62 -14.58
CA SER A 205 -5.08 -32.03 -15.40
C SER A 205 -6.41 -32.10 -14.64
N SER A 206 -7.46 -31.73 -15.38
CA SER A 206 -8.84 -32.28 -15.39
C SER A 206 -9.73 -32.21 -14.15
N GLY A 207 -10.91 -31.60 -14.31
CA GLY A 207 -12.14 -32.12 -13.67
C GLY A 207 -13.22 -31.13 -13.23
N VAL A 208 -14.18 -30.86 -14.13
CA VAL A 208 -15.64 -30.64 -13.94
C VAL A 208 -16.14 -29.48 -13.03
N SER A 209 -16.88 -28.58 -13.70
CA SER A 209 -17.68 -27.48 -13.16
C SER A 209 -18.88 -27.92 -12.30
N LYS A 210 -19.12 -27.22 -11.18
CA LYS A 210 -20.47 -27.01 -10.65
C LYS A 210 -20.63 -25.58 -10.10
N SER A 211 -21.60 -24.85 -10.65
CA SER A 211 -22.01 -23.54 -10.15
C SER A 211 -22.60 -23.68 -8.75
N SER A 212 -22.16 -22.87 -7.79
CA SER A 212 -22.87 -22.70 -6.53
C SER A 212 -22.86 -21.23 -6.11
N LYS A 213 -24.03 -20.79 -5.67
CA LYS A 213 -24.46 -19.41 -5.43
C LYS A 213 -23.58 -18.71 -4.38
N PHE A 214 -23.16 -17.50 -4.71
CA PHE A 214 -22.42 -16.58 -3.85
C PHE A 214 -23.41 -15.59 -3.20
N SER A 215 -23.50 -15.56 -1.88
CA SER A 215 -24.15 -14.49 -1.13
C SER A 215 -23.49 -14.37 0.25
N TYR A 216 -23.31 -13.13 0.74
CA TYR A 216 -22.67 -12.70 1.99
C TYR A 216 -21.12 -12.68 1.93
N VAL A 217 -20.40 -11.61 1.59
CA VAL A 217 -20.50 -10.17 1.94
C VAL A 217 -20.05 -9.32 0.73
N LEU A 218 -20.97 -9.01 -0.16
CA LEU A 218 -21.09 -7.77 -0.92
C LEU A 218 -22.60 -7.61 -1.04
N LYS A 219 -23.20 -6.66 -0.32
CA LYS A 219 -24.65 -6.46 -0.41
C LYS A 219 -25.00 -6.21 -1.88
N GLU A 220 -25.94 -7.01 -2.37
CA GLU A 220 -26.49 -7.01 -3.72
C GLU A 220 -26.81 -5.57 -4.18
N ASN A 221 -26.51 -5.28 -5.45
CA ASN A 221 -26.86 -4.07 -6.21
C ASN A 221 -26.04 -2.77 -6.01
N LYS A 222 -24.91 -2.77 -5.32
CA LYS A 222 -23.88 -1.73 -5.49
C LYS A 222 -22.58 -2.36 -5.97
N THR A 223 -22.03 -1.86 -7.07
CA THR A 223 -20.64 -2.10 -7.47
C THR A 223 -19.75 -1.97 -6.23
N ALA A 224 -19.01 -3.03 -5.90
CA ALA A 224 -18.14 -3.02 -4.73
C ALA A 224 -16.95 -2.10 -4.98
N CYS A 225 -16.99 -0.92 -4.40
CA CYS A 225 -15.89 0.04 -4.49
C CYS A 225 -14.82 -0.33 -3.46
N SER A 226 -13.59 -0.54 -3.92
CA SER A 226 -12.42 -0.71 -3.04
C SER A 226 -11.58 0.55 -3.04
N VAL A 227 -10.96 0.86 -1.89
CA VAL A 227 -9.99 1.94 -1.76
C VAL A 227 -8.61 1.38 -2.12
N VAL A 228 -7.96 1.98 -3.11
CA VAL A 228 -6.61 1.63 -3.55
C VAL A 228 -5.59 2.46 -2.77
N TYR A 229 -5.70 3.79 -2.83
CA TYR A 229 -4.88 4.72 -2.03
C TYR A 229 -5.77 5.50 -1.07
N SER A 230 -5.23 5.80 0.10
CA SER A 230 -5.88 6.65 1.11
C SER A 230 -4.79 7.43 1.83
N PHE A 231 -4.79 8.75 1.66
CA PHE A 231 -3.83 9.64 2.34
C PHE A 231 -4.50 10.96 2.68
N THR A 232 -3.92 11.68 3.64
CA THR A 232 -4.42 12.97 4.07
C THR A 232 -3.45 14.09 3.72
N VAL A 233 -3.97 15.31 3.65
CA VAL A 233 -3.20 16.54 3.54
C VAL A 233 -3.80 17.56 4.52
N PRO A 234 -2.99 18.32 5.27
CA PRO A 234 -3.49 19.41 6.11
C PRO A 234 -4.29 20.44 5.33
N GLU A 235 -5.49 20.77 5.83
CA GLU A 235 -6.46 21.62 5.13
C GLU A 235 -5.87 22.97 4.72
N ASN A 236 -4.99 23.53 5.57
CA ASN A 236 -4.35 24.83 5.35
C ASN A 236 -3.37 24.86 4.16
N ILE A 237 -2.94 23.71 3.63
CA ILE A 237 -2.04 23.63 2.47
C ILE A 237 -2.65 22.89 1.28
N VAL A 238 -3.90 22.43 1.35
CA VAL A 238 -4.57 21.66 0.28
C VAL A 238 -4.50 22.40 -1.05
N GLU A 239 -4.86 23.69 -1.07
CA GLU A 239 -4.87 24.47 -2.31
C GLU A 239 -3.49 24.55 -2.97
N SER A 240 -2.41 24.51 -2.19
CA SER A 240 -1.03 24.56 -2.69
C SER A 240 -0.58 23.24 -3.34
N VAL A 241 -1.19 22.11 -2.97
CA VAL A 241 -0.79 20.78 -3.46
C VAL A 241 -1.84 20.10 -4.34
N ARG A 242 -3.07 20.61 -4.36
CA ARG A 242 -4.24 20.01 -5.05
C ARG A 242 -3.89 19.66 -6.50
N GLU A 243 -3.34 20.60 -7.27
CA GLU A 243 -2.95 20.37 -8.66
C GLU A 243 -1.96 19.19 -8.79
N LYS A 244 -0.92 19.15 -7.94
CA LYS A 244 0.09 18.10 -7.96
C LYS A 244 -0.48 16.73 -7.58
N VAL A 245 -1.43 16.68 -6.64
CA VAL A 245 -2.15 15.46 -6.27
C VAL A 245 -3.00 14.94 -7.43
N TRP A 246 -3.68 15.81 -8.17
CA TRP A 246 -4.44 15.42 -9.37
C TRP A 246 -3.54 14.98 -10.53
N LEU A 247 -2.38 15.63 -10.72
CA LEU A 247 -1.38 15.21 -11.69
C LEU A 247 -0.80 13.83 -11.34
N TRP A 248 -0.51 13.58 -10.05
CA TRP A 248 -0.11 12.27 -9.56
C TRP A 248 -1.16 11.20 -9.87
N TYR A 249 -2.44 11.46 -9.56
CA TYR A 249 -3.53 10.52 -9.85
C TYR A 249 -3.63 10.21 -11.34
N THR A 250 -3.55 11.25 -12.19
CA THR A 250 -3.62 11.10 -13.65
C THR A 250 -2.46 10.26 -14.17
N ALA A 251 -1.24 10.48 -13.67
CA ALA A 251 -0.08 9.70 -14.04
C ALA A 251 -0.22 8.23 -13.59
N TRP A 252 -0.71 8.00 -12.37
CA TRP A 252 -0.99 6.66 -11.86
C TRP A 252 -2.06 5.94 -12.70
N GLU A 253 -3.19 6.59 -12.99
CA GLU A 253 -4.30 6.01 -13.77
C GLU A 253 -3.85 5.59 -15.18
N GLN A 254 -2.88 6.29 -15.76
CA GLN A 254 -2.34 5.97 -17.09
C GLN A 254 -1.25 4.90 -17.06
N SER A 255 -0.52 4.75 -15.93
CA SER A 255 0.66 3.89 -15.87
C SER A 255 0.40 2.50 -15.30
N VAL A 256 -0.66 2.30 -14.50
CA VAL A 256 -0.93 1.02 -13.84
C VAL A 256 -2.03 0.20 -14.53
N PRO A 257 -1.97 -1.15 -14.49
CA PRO A 257 -2.93 -2.01 -15.18
C PRO A 257 -4.24 -2.21 -14.38
N TRP A 258 -4.82 -1.14 -13.83
CA TRP A 258 -6.01 -1.20 -12.96
C TRP A 258 -7.22 -1.83 -13.64
N SER A 259 -7.31 -1.73 -14.97
CA SER A 259 -8.41 -2.26 -15.77
C SER A 259 -8.48 -3.78 -15.77
N SER A 260 -7.45 -4.48 -15.32
CA SER A 260 -7.48 -5.93 -15.08
C SER A 260 -8.47 -6.30 -13.95
N LEU A 261 -8.59 -5.46 -12.93
CA LEU A 261 -9.40 -5.71 -11.73
C LEU A 261 -10.64 -4.83 -11.63
N PHE A 262 -10.53 -3.57 -12.03
CA PHE A 262 -11.57 -2.56 -11.86
C PHE A 262 -12.26 -2.23 -13.18
N SER A 263 -13.57 -1.99 -13.12
CA SER A 263 -14.35 -1.48 -14.26
C SER A 263 -14.16 0.02 -14.46
N SER A 264 -13.83 0.72 -13.38
CA SER A 264 -13.58 2.16 -13.33
C SER A 264 -12.74 2.47 -12.10
N VAL A 265 -11.91 3.50 -12.20
CA VAL A 265 -11.19 4.11 -11.08
C VAL A 265 -11.47 5.62 -11.07
N TRP A 266 -11.44 6.24 -9.89
CA TRP A 266 -11.57 7.69 -9.72
C TRP A 266 -10.90 8.12 -8.41
N MET A 267 -10.51 9.39 -8.33
CA MET A 267 -10.10 10.01 -7.07
C MET A 267 -11.27 10.76 -6.43
N GLN A 268 -11.44 10.59 -5.13
CA GLN A 268 -12.38 11.31 -4.29
C GLN A 268 -11.59 12.18 -3.29
N GLU A 269 -12.12 13.36 -3.01
CA GLU A 269 -11.62 14.30 -2.02
C GLU A 269 -12.73 14.61 -1.00
N GLU A 270 -12.43 14.55 0.29
CA GLU A 270 -13.40 14.78 1.38
C GLU A 270 -12.74 15.46 2.58
N SER A 271 -13.40 16.45 3.20
CA SER A 271 -12.97 17.01 4.49
C SER A 271 -13.19 15.98 5.58
N VAL A 272 -12.17 15.69 6.39
CA VAL A 272 -12.31 14.82 7.56
C VAL A 272 -11.96 15.60 8.82
N GLU A 273 -12.83 15.49 9.82
CA GLU A 273 -12.46 15.93 11.17
C GLU A 273 -11.35 15.01 11.70
N PRO A 274 -10.39 15.53 12.48
CA PRO A 274 -9.33 14.70 13.06
C PRO A 274 -9.93 13.71 14.06
N GLY A 275 -10.33 12.53 13.58
CA GLY A 275 -10.25 11.31 14.37
C GLY A 275 -8.77 10.98 14.54
N ALA A 276 -8.35 10.51 15.73
CA ALA A 276 -6.96 10.19 16.04
C ALA A 276 -6.28 9.49 14.85
N VAL A 277 -5.44 10.24 14.12
CA VAL A 277 -4.74 9.74 12.95
C VAL A 277 -3.56 8.93 13.48
N CYS A 278 -3.62 7.61 13.35
CA CYS A 278 -2.40 6.81 13.46
C CYS A 278 -1.54 7.15 12.25
N LEU A 279 -0.40 7.79 12.52
CA LEU A 279 0.75 7.78 11.62
C LEU A 279 1.29 6.35 11.50
#